data_AF-A0A7S0XMZ3-F1
#
_entry.id   AF-A0A7S0XMZ3-F1
#
_cell.length_a   1.000
_cell.length_b   1.000
_cell.length_c   1.000
_cell.angle_alpha   90.00
_cell.angle_beta   90.00
_cell.angle_gamma   90.00
#
_symmetry.space_group_name_H-M   'P 1'
#
loop_
_entity.id
_entity.type
_entity.pdbx_description
1 polymer ?
#
loop_
_entity_poly.entity_id
_entity_poly.type
_entity_poly.pdbx_seq_one_letter_code
_entity_poly.pdbx_strand_id
1 'polypeptide(L)'
;SMKEDASEHSMELIVPFLSFMFLSHYENNKDTAQPPQEDTDEEKSSGKHTCKKAWNASFKIVPIMVGHCKSSHHKLYGEMLSEYLNDDSTLFVISSDFAHWGHNYGYTPFDKHNYAKDHIHEYIKDLDFMGMQCIQRLDYPGFHKYLNETQNTICGQHPICVLLNAVNAYHGSSSSKNKHSEKAPPFQMRFVNYSQSNKVTNFNEYSVSYAAGILYQTQE
;
A
#
# COMPACT_ATOMS: atom_id res chain seq x y z
N SER A 1 44.96 25.10 28.21
CA SER A 1 44.50 23.88 28.88
C SER A 1 42.99 23.87 28.76
N MET A 2 42.45 23.14 27.78
CA MET A 2 41.64 21.92 27.98
C MET A 2 40.25 22.26 28.55
N LYS A 3 39.11 21.86 28.01
CA LYS A 3 38.77 20.91 26.95
C LYS A 3 37.30 21.17 26.55
N GLU A 4 36.97 20.81 25.32
CA GLU A 4 35.61 20.64 24.80
C GLU A 4 34.80 19.68 25.68
N ASP A 5 33.49 19.97 25.81
CA ASP A 5 32.46 18.94 25.93
C ASP A 5 31.23 19.43 25.15
N ALA A 6 31.19 19.05 23.87
CA ALA A 6 29.99 19.08 23.06
C ALA A 6 29.14 17.88 23.48
N SER A 7 28.19 18.10 24.40
CA SER A 7 27.18 17.09 24.70
C SER A 7 26.24 16.98 23.51
N GLU A 8 26.47 15.94 22.74
CA GLU A 8 25.65 15.37 21.69
C GLU A 8 24.20 15.26 22.18
N HIS A 9 23.38 16.27 21.86
CA HIS A 9 21.93 16.13 21.89
C HIS A 9 21.57 15.22 20.72
N SER A 10 21.34 13.95 21.02
CA SER A 10 20.63 13.02 20.17
C SER A 10 19.25 13.59 19.86
N MET A 11 19.18 14.36 18.77
CA MET A 11 17.93 14.49 18.03
C MET A 11 17.61 13.10 17.49
N GLU A 12 16.87 12.31 18.26
CA GLU A 12 16.02 11.28 17.68
C GLU A 12 14.97 11.99 16.83
N LEU A 13 15.36 12.33 15.60
CA LEU A 13 14.42 12.57 14.52
C LEU A 13 13.69 11.24 14.32
N ILE A 14 12.53 11.12 14.95
CA ILE A 14 11.50 10.18 14.51
C ILE A 14 11.13 10.65 13.10
N VAL A 15 11.80 10.11 12.09
CA VAL A 15 11.44 10.31 10.68
C VAL A 15 10.13 9.55 10.50
N PRO A 16 8.96 10.21 10.33
CA PRO A 16 7.73 9.47 10.14
C PRO A 16 7.77 8.92 8.72
N PHE A 17 7.88 7.60 8.62
CA PHE A 17 7.33 6.78 7.54
C PHE A 17 7.69 7.20 6.11
N LEU A 18 8.93 6.89 5.71
CA LEU A 18 9.30 6.78 4.29
C LEU A 18 8.44 5.70 3.63
N SER A 19 7.46 6.12 2.83
CA SER A 19 6.65 5.20 2.05
C SER A 19 7.18 5.12 0.63
N PHE A 20 7.41 3.89 0.17
CA PHE A 20 7.95 3.61 -1.15
C PHE A 20 6.83 3.24 -2.12
N MET A 21 6.85 3.89 -3.28
CA MET A 21 6.17 3.43 -4.48
C MET A 21 7.23 2.90 -5.43
N PHE A 22 7.00 1.73 -6.02
CA PHE A 22 7.86 1.20 -7.08
C PHE A 22 7.06 1.08 -8.35
N LEU A 23 7.64 1.50 -9.47
CA LEU A 23 7.21 1.06 -10.79
C LEU A 23 8.17 -0.02 -11.24
N SER A 24 7.64 -1.17 -11.66
CA SER A 24 8.41 -2.20 -12.35
C SER A 24 8.01 -2.21 -13.82
N HIS A 25 8.94 -1.91 -14.73
CA HIS A 25 8.72 -2.01 -16.17
C HIS A 25 9.27 -3.34 -16.69
N TYR A 26 8.41 -4.12 -17.34
CA TYR A 26 8.72 -5.42 -17.90
C TYR A 26 9.18 -5.27 -19.36
N GLU A 27 10.43 -5.67 -19.65
CA GLU A 27 10.90 -5.75 -21.04
C GLU A 27 10.50 -7.10 -21.64
N ASN A 28 9.54 -7.08 -22.56
CA ASN A 28 9.04 -8.28 -23.23
C ASN A 28 10.05 -8.75 -24.31
N ASN A 29 11.15 -9.37 -23.90
CA ASN A 29 12.03 -10.07 -24.84
C ASN A 29 11.35 -11.37 -25.29
N LYS A 30 10.61 -11.28 -26.41
CA LYS A 30 9.95 -12.43 -27.06
C LYS A 30 10.92 -13.53 -27.49
N ASP A 31 12.23 -13.29 -27.44
CA ASP A 31 13.27 -14.23 -27.89
C ASP A 31 13.89 -15.09 -26.78
N THR A 32 13.52 -14.90 -25.50
CA THR A 32 14.14 -15.67 -24.38
C THR A 32 13.16 -16.36 -23.44
N ALA A 33 11.86 -16.29 -23.69
CA ALA A 33 10.86 -17.01 -22.90
C ALA A 33 10.85 -18.50 -23.28
N GLN A 34 11.79 -19.28 -22.75
CA GLN A 34 11.63 -20.74 -22.73
C GLN A 34 10.66 -21.13 -21.60
N PRO A 35 9.66 -22.01 -21.86
CA PRO A 35 8.82 -22.55 -20.80
C PRO A 35 9.69 -23.27 -19.77
N PRO A 36 9.23 -23.38 -18.51
CA PRO A 36 9.98 -24.11 -17.48
C PRO A 36 10.22 -25.54 -17.96
N GLN A 37 11.48 -25.96 -18.03
CA GLN A 37 11.79 -27.36 -18.30
C GLN A 37 11.41 -28.18 -17.05
N GLU A 38 10.64 -29.24 -17.27
CA GLU A 38 10.43 -30.28 -16.26
C GLU A 38 11.77 -31.01 -16.03
N ASP A 39 12.43 -30.69 -14.92
CA ASP A 39 13.56 -31.49 -14.43
C ASP A 39 13.01 -32.85 -13.99
N THR A 40 13.26 -33.88 -14.79
CA THR A 40 13.01 -35.28 -14.45
C THR A 40 14.19 -35.81 -13.66
N ASP A 41 14.38 -35.34 -12.43
CA ASP A 41 15.35 -35.95 -11.52
C ASP A 41 14.69 -36.25 -10.16
N GLU A 42 14.38 -37.54 -9.99
CA GLU A 42 14.17 -38.17 -8.69
C GLU A 42 15.45 -38.04 -7.84
N GLU A 43 15.48 -37.21 -6.80
CA GLU A 43 16.18 -37.59 -5.55
C GLU A 43 15.79 -36.76 -4.31
N LYS A 44 15.01 -37.43 -3.46
CA LYS A 44 15.11 -37.57 -1.99
C LYS A 44 15.49 -36.35 -1.12
N SER A 45 14.50 -36.00 -0.28
CA SER A 45 14.64 -35.81 1.17
C SER A 45 15.52 -34.65 1.67
N SER A 46 14.92 -33.47 1.82
CA SER A 46 14.88 -32.74 3.10
C SER A 46 14.14 -31.41 2.90
N GLY A 47 13.18 -31.14 3.79
CA GLY A 47 12.23 -30.03 3.65
C GLY A 47 12.87 -28.64 3.71
N LYS A 48 13.09 -28.05 2.54
CA LYS A 48 13.19 -26.61 2.32
C LYS A 48 12.41 -26.25 1.07
N HIS A 49 11.17 -25.81 1.23
CA HIS A 49 10.42 -25.17 0.16
C HIS A 49 10.98 -23.76 -0.08
N THR A 50 12.12 -23.67 -0.75
CA THR A 50 12.57 -22.40 -1.32
C THR A 50 11.77 -22.13 -2.58
N CYS A 51 10.92 -21.10 -2.55
CA CYS A 51 10.31 -20.48 -3.72
C CYS A 51 11.42 -19.83 -4.57
N LYS A 52 12.22 -20.66 -5.26
CA LYS A 52 13.37 -20.23 -6.06
C LYS A 52 13.19 -20.46 -7.56
N LYS A 53 12.00 -20.85 -8.02
CA LYS A 53 11.70 -21.03 -9.45
C LYS A 53 10.37 -20.36 -9.76
N ALA A 54 10.38 -19.13 -10.30
CA ALA A 54 9.18 -18.56 -10.93
C ALA A 54 9.39 -17.34 -11.85
N TRP A 55 10.53 -16.62 -11.85
CA TRP A 55 10.65 -15.44 -12.71
C TRP A 55 12.01 -15.35 -13.40
N ASN A 56 12.11 -15.92 -14.59
CA ASN A 56 13.25 -15.75 -15.48
C ASN A 56 13.01 -14.55 -16.40
N ALA A 57 12.59 -13.41 -15.83
CA ALA A 57 12.30 -12.21 -16.60
C ALA A 57 13.12 -11.01 -16.12
N SER A 58 13.60 -10.23 -17.09
CA SER A 58 14.28 -8.97 -16.85
C SER A 58 13.24 -7.87 -16.59
N PHE A 59 13.37 -7.15 -15.49
CA PHE A 59 12.54 -6.00 -15.18
C PHE A 59 13.39 -4.86 -14.62
N LYS A 60 12.94 -3.62 -14.85
CA LYS A 60 13.56 -2.40 -14.32
C LYS A 60 12.72 -1.87 -13.17
N ILE A 61 13.38 -1.43 -12.10
CA ILE A 61 12.71 -0.82 -10.94
C ILE A 61 12.95 0.68 -10.97
N VAL A 62 11.88 1.47 -10.84
CA VAL A 62 11.92 2.91 -10.60
C VAL A 62 11.45 3.17 -9.17
N PRO A 63 12.37 3.47 -8.22
CA PRO A 63 12.00 3.81 -6.86
C PRO A 63 11.47 5.25 -6.79
N ILE A 64 10.29 5.42 -6.19
CA ILE A 64 9.69 6.72 -5.91
C ILE A 64 9.51 6.85 -4.40
N MET A 65 10.20 7.81 -3.80
CA MET A 65 10.03 8.18 -2.40
C MET A 65 8.87 9.17 -2.28
N VAL A 66 7.80 8.79 -1.57
CA VAL A 66 6.65 9.66 -1.34
C VAL A 66 6.70 10.18 0.09
N GLY A 67 7.02 11.46 0.24
CA GLY A 67 6.99 12.15 1.52
C GLY A 67 5.59 12.63 1.91
N HIS A 68 5.53 13.50 2.92
CA HIS A 68 4.28 14.12 3.34
C HIS A 68 3.72 15.03 2.23
N CYS A 69 2.49 14.74 1.79
CA CYS A 69 1.86 15.41 0.66
C CYS A 69 0.54 16.07 1.06
N LYS A 70 0.28 17.27 0.51
CA LYS A 70 -1.04 17.92 0.56
C LYS A 70 -1.95 17.33 -0.52
N SER A 71 -3.27 17.52 -0.37
CA SER A 71 -4.28 17.06 -1.33
C SER A 71 -4.02 17.53 -2.77
N SER A 72 -3.48 18.74 -2.96
CA SER A 72 -3.09 19.25 -4.29
C SER A 72 -1.95 18.45 -4.93
N HIS A 73 -0.98 17.99 -4.13
CA HIS A 73 0.11 17.16 -4.60
C HIS A 73 -0.34 15.73 -4.89
N HIS A 74 -1.28 15.18 -4.11
CA HIS A 74 -1.88 13.88 -4.43
C HIS A 74 -2.47 13.87 -5.84
N LYS A 75 -3.25 14.91 -6.18
CA LYS A 75 -3.85 15.06 -7.51
C LYS A 75 -2.78 15.23 -8.59
N LEU A 76 -1.84 16.16 -8.41
CA LEU A 76 -0.78 16.42 -9.38
C LEU A 76 0.05 15.17 -9.69
N TYR A 77 0.52 14.47 -8.65
CA TYR A 77 1.33 13.25 -8.85
C TYR A 77 0.50 12.10 -9.41
N GLY A 78 -0.77 11.98 -9.01
CA GLY A 78 -1.69 11.01 -9.60
C GLY A 78 -1.86 11.23 -11.10
N GLU A 79 -2.09 12.48 -11.53
CA GLU A 79 -2.19 12.84 -12.95
C GLU A 79 -0.90 12.50 -13.72
N MET A 80 0.27 12.85 -13.17
CA MET A 80 1.56 12.51 -13.79
C MET A 80 1.80 11.01 -13.92
N LEU A 81 1.41 10.22 -12.92
CA LEU A 81 1.64 8.77 -12.91
C LEU A 81 0.57 7.97 -13.64
N SER A 82 -0.57 8.59 -13.97
CA SER A 82 -1.70 7.91 -14.61
C SER A 82 -1.36 7.32 -15.99
N GLU A 83 -0.41 7.90 -16.72
CA GLU A 83 0.03 7.37 -18.02
C GLU A 83 0.72 6.01 -17.89
N TYR A 84 1.51 5.81 -16.83
CA TYR A 84 2.19 4.54 -16.55
C TYR A 84 1.24 3.50 -15.95
N LEU A 85 0.15 3.93 -15.31
CA LEU A 85 -0.87 3.01 -14.78
C LEU A 85 -1.63 2.28 -15.89
N ASN A 86 -1.67 2.87 -17.09
CA ASN A 86 -2.30 2.29 -18.29
C ASN A 86 -1.31 1.51 -19.17
N ASP A 87 -0.08 1.33 -18.73
CA ASP A 87 0.90 0.53 -19.44
C ASP A 87 0.89 -0.90 -18.89
N ASP A 88 0.44 -1.86 -19.69
CA ASP A 88 0.37 -3.29 -19.34
C ASP A 88 1.73 -3.91 -18.99
N SER A 89 2.83 -3.23 -19.32
CA SER A 89 4.19 -3.63 -18.93
C SER A 89 4.64 -3.03 -17.59
N THR A 90 3.82 -2.17 -16.97
CA THR A 90 4.14 -1.49 -15.72
C THR A 90 3.34 -2.07 -14.54
N LEU A 91 4.04 -2.44 -13.47
CA LEU A 91 3.44 -2.79 -12.19
C LEU A 91 3.71 -1.71 -11.14
N PHE A 92 2.65 -1.20 -10.51
CA PHE A 92 2.75 -0.33 -9.34
C PHE A 92 2.74 -1.16 -8.05
N VAL A 93 3.75 -0.96 -7.21
CA VAL A 93 3.80 -1.51 -5.86
C VAL A 93 3.73 -0.37 -4.86
N ILE A 94 2.67 -0.36 -4.04
CA ILE A 94 2.49 0.59 -2.94
C ILE A 94 2.83 -0.10 -1.63
N SER A 95 3.95 0.29 -1.00
CA SER A 95 4.37 -0.27 0.29
C SER A 95 3.71 0.49 1.44
N SER A 96 2.88 -0.19 2.23
CA SER A 96 2.22 0.40 3.41
C SER A 96 1.84 -0.66 4.43
N ASP A 97 2.12 -0.37 5.69
CA ASP A 97 1.40 -0.95 6.82
C ASP A 97 0.11 -0.14 7.10
N PHE A 98 -0.84 -0.73 7.80
CA PHE A 98 -2.09 -0.11 8.25
C PHE A 98 -1.91 0.46 9.68
N ALA A 99 -2.91 0.38 10.56
CA ALA A 99 -2.84 0.94 11.91
C ALA A 99 -1.59 0.49 12.68
N HIS A 100 -0.85 1.48 13.19
CA HIS A 100 0.11 1.35 14.29
C HIS A 100 -0.60 1.81 15.56
N TRP A 101 -1.11 0.86 16.33
CA TRP A 101 -1.89 1.14 17.53
C TRP A 101 -1.05 0.86 18.77
N GLY A 102 -1.04 1.78 19.73
CA GLY A 102 -0.33 1.64 20.99
C GLY A 102 0.30 2.96 21.45
N HIS A 103 0.65 3.03 22.75
CA HIS A 103 1.22 4.24 23.34
C HIS A 103 2.54 4.65 22.68
N ASN A 104 3.37 3.67 22.32
CA ASN A 104 4.66 3.90 21.63
C ASN A 104 4.50 4.55 20.24
N TYR A 105 3.32 4.43 19.63
CA TYR A 105 3.00 5.07 18.36
C TYR A 105 2.24 6.40 18.54
N GLY A 106 1.93 6.79 19.79
CA GLY A 106 1.12 7.97 20.07
C GLY A 106 -0.33 7.85 19.59
N TYR A 107 -0.81 6.63 19.34
CA TYR A 107 -2.12 6.39 18.73
C TYR A 107 -2.87 5.26 19.44
N THR A 108 -3.81 5.62 20.31
CA THR A 108 -4.62 4.67 21.09
C THR A 108 -6.11 5.04 21.10
N PRO A 109 -6.74 5.36 19.96
CA PRO A 109 -8.19 5.57 19.96
C PRO A 109 -8.89 4.25 20.29
N PHE A 110 -10.05 4.36 20.94
CA PHE A 110 -10.89 3.21 21.28
C PHE A 110 -12.32 3.67 21.56
N ASP A 111 -13.29 3.01 20.94
CA ASP A 111 -14.70 3.26 21.21
C ASP A 111 -15.22 2.36 22.34
N LYS A 112 -15.18 2.91 23.56
CA LYS A 112 -15.67 2.23 24.77
C LYS A 112 -17.18 2.00 24.81
N HIS A 113 -17.96 2.60 23.90
CA HIS A 113 -19.41 2.45 23.87
C HIS A 113 -19.83 1.23 23.06
N ASN A 114 -19.11 0.93 21.98
CA ASN A 114 -19.43 -0.16 21.06
C ASN A 114 -18.55 -1.41 21.24
N TYR A 115 -17.42 -1.30 21.94
CA TYR A 115 -16.48 -2.42 22.13
C TYR A 115 -16.22 -2.69 23.60
N ALA A 116 -16.12 -3.98 23.95
CA ALA A 116 -15.63 -4.41 25.24
C ALA A 116 -14.14 -4.11 25.39
N LYS A 117 -13.67 -3.77 26.60
CA LYS A 117 -12.30 -3.28 26.84
C LYS A 117 -11.19 -4.26 26.44
N ASP A 118 -11.50 -5.54 26.36
CA ASP A 118 -10.62 -6.63 25.94
C ASP A 118 -10.69 -6.94 24.43
N HIS A 119 -11.53 -6.23 23.68
CA HIS A 119 -11.75 -6.39 22.23
C HIS A 119 -11.15 -5.22 21.42
N ILE A 120 -10.04 -4.65 21.88
CA ILE A 120 -9.34 -3.54 21.19
C ILE A 120 -8.91 -3.96 19.77
N HIS A 121 -8.44 -5.20 19.59
CA HIS A 121 -8.08 -5.72 18.28
C HIS A 121 -9.24 -5.72 17.26
N GLU A 122 -10.48 -5.93 17.71
CA GLU A 122 -11.66 -5.86 16.83
C GLU A 122 -11.96 -4.41 16.43
N TYR A 123 -11.84 -3.46 17.36
CA TYR A 123 -11.94 -2.03 17.05
C TYR A 123 -10.89 -1.60 16.03
N ILE A 124 -9.62 -2.01 16.20
CA ILE A 124 -8.53 -1.72 15.25
C ILE A 124 -8.87 -2.31 13.87
N LYS A 125 -9.39 -3.55 13.84
CA LYS A 125 -9.79 -4.21 12.60
C LYS A 125 -10.89 -3.43 11.88
N ASP A 126 -11.94 -3.03 12.57
CA ASP A 126 -13.04 -2.27 11.96
C ASP A 126 -12.55 -0.90 11.45
N LEU A 127 -11.69 -0.24 12.22
CA LEU A 127 -11.03 1.00 11.82
C LEU A 127 -10.23 0.82 10.53
N ASP A 128 -9.42 -0.23 10.40
CA ASP A 128 -8.66 -0.51 9.18
C ASP A 128 -9.58 -0.85 8.01
N PHE A 129 -10.63 -1.65 8.26
CA PHE A 129 -11.57 -2.06 7.23
C PHE A 129 -12.36 -0.88 6.66
N MET A 130 -12.66 0.16 7.45
CA MET A 130 -13.23 1.41 6.93
C MET A 130 -12.31 2.05 5.87
N GLY A 131 -11.01 2.14 6.15
CA GLY A 131 -10.02 2.65 5.20
C GLY A 131 -9.88 1.75 3.96
N MET A 132 -9.80 0.44 4.17
CA MET A 132 -9.75 -0.56 3.10
C MET A 132 -10.97 -0.47 2.17
N GLN A 133 -12.18 -0.25 2.70
CA GLN A 133 -13.39 -0.10 1.90
C GLN A 133 -13.34 1.15 1.01
N CYS A 134 -12.82 2.28 1.50
CA CYS A 134 -12.61 3.46 0.66
C CYS A 134 -11.62 3.16 -0.48
N ILE A 135 -10.52 2.46 -0.17
CA ILE A 135 -9.51 2.08 -1.16
C ILE A 135 -10.08 1.10 -2.20
N GLN A 136 -10.85 0.09 -1.78
CA GLN A 136 -11.49 -0.87 -2.70
C GLN A 136 -12.48 -0.21 -3.65
N ARG A 137 -13.20 0.80 -3.18
CA ARG A 137 -14.13 1.60 -4.00
C ARG A 137 -13.42 2.62 -4.89
N LEU A 138 -12.09 2.69 -4.85
CA LEU A 138 -11.27 3.68 -5.55
C LEU A 138 -11.69 5.13 -5.19
N ASP A 139 -12.15 5.33 -3.96
CA ASP A 139 -12.78 6.56 -3.48
C ASP A 139 -11.78 7.44 -2.72
N TYR A 140 -11.08 8.30 -3.47
CA TYR A 140 -10.15 9.28 -2.88
C TYR A 140 -10.81 10.23 -1.88
N PRO A 141 -11.94 10.91 -2.18
CA PRO A 141 -12.60 11.79 -1.21
C PRO A 141 -12.98 11.06 0.08
N GLY A 142 -13.55 9.86 -0.02
CA GLY A 142 -13.92 9.05 1.14
C GLY A 142 -12.70 8.61 1.95
N PHE A 143 -11.62 8.18 1.30
CA PHE A 143 -10.39 7.80 2.01
C PHE A 143 -9.76 9.00 2.71
N HIS A 144 -9.68 10.15 2.04
CA HIS A 144 -9.15 11.38 2.62
C HIS A 144 -9.98 11.86 3.82
N LYS A 145 -11.32 11.76 3.73
CA LYS A 145 -12.22 12.05 4.85
C LYS A 145 -11.97 11.09 6.01
N TYR A 146 -11.88 9.79 5.74
CA TYR A 146 -11.56 8.77 6.74
C TYR A 146 -10.26 9.06 7.49
N LEU A 147 -9.17 9.40 6.77
CA LEU A 147 -7.89 9.75 7.40
C LEU A 147 -8.03 10.96 8.32
N ASN A 148 -8.76 12.00 7.88
CA ASN A 148 -8.98 13.20 8.69
C ASN A 148 -9.82 12.94 9.94
N GLU A 149 -10.85 12.10 9.85
CA GLU A 149 -11.75 11.83 10.98
C GLU A 149 -11.13 10.86 11.99
N THR A 150 -10.40 9.86 11.53
CA THR A 150 -9.89 8.78 12.39
C THR A 150 -8.44 8.98 12.80
N GLN A 151 -7.67 9.76 12.05
CA GLN A 151 -6.22 9.91 12.21
C GLN A 151 -5.47 8.56 12.18
N ASN A 152 -5.99 7.54 11.48
CA ASN A 152 -5.35 6.23 11.43
C ASN A 152 -3.90 6.33 10.91
N THR A 153 -2.99 5.63 11.57
CA THR A 153 -1.53 5.70 11.39
C THR A 153 -1.03 4.84 10.23
N ILE A 154 -1.73 4.88 9.10
CA ILE A 154 -1.36 4.18 7.86
C ILE A 154 -0.11 4.85 7.27
N CYS A 155 1.03 4.15 7.24
CA CYS A 155 2.30 4.72 6.77
C CYS A 155 2.21 5.29 5.35
N GLY A 156 1.64 4.48 4.45
CA GLY A 156 1.52 4.75 3.03
C GLY A 156 0.26 5.52 2.64
N GLN A 157 -0.35 6.27 3.56
CA GLN A 157 -1.54 7.07 3.24
C GLN A 157 -1.34 8.00 2.03
N HIS A 158 -0.16 8.59 1.87
CA HIS A 158 0.17 9.49 0.76
C HIS A 158 0.31 8.76 -0.58
N PRO A 159 1.14 7.70 -0.73
CA PRO A 159 1.19 6.97 -1.99
C PRO A 159 -0.14 6.27 -2.34
N ILE A 160 -0.93 5.84 -1.35
CA ILE A 160 -2.30 5.36 -1.59
C ILE A 160 -3.18 6.49 -2.17
N CYS A 161 -3.13 7.70 -1.59
CA CYS A 161 -3.84 8.86 -2.13
C CYS A 161 -3.41 9.20 -3.57
N VAL A 162 -2.12 9.09 -3.88
CA VAL A 162 -1.59 9.29 -5.25
C VAL A 162 -2.14 8.23 -6.20
N LEU A 163 -2.13 6.94 -5.82
CA LEU A 163 -2.71 5.86 -6.63
C LEU A 163 -4.19 6.10 -6.93
N LEU A 164 -4.99 6.47 -5.92
CA LEU A 164 -6.41 6.77 -6.10
C LEU A 164 -6.64 7.96 -7.05
N ASN A 165 -5.78 8.97 -7.00
CA ASN A 165 -5.85 10.08 -7.96
C ASN A 165 -5.38 9.69 -9.36
N ALA A 166 -4.42 8.78 -9.50
CA ALA A 166 -4.01 8.25 -10.81
C ALA A 166 -5.15 7.51 -11.51
N VAL A 167 -5.88 6.68 -10.77
CA VAL A 167 -7.12 6.02 -11.26
C VAL A 167 -8.18 7.06 -11.65
N ASN A 168 -8.41 8.08 -10.83
CA ASN A 168 -9.37 9.14 -11.15
C ASN A 168 -8.99 9.93 -12.42
N ALA A 169 -7.70 10.26 -12.58
CA ALA A 169 -7.19 10.95 -13.76
C ALA A 169 -7.37 10.11 -15.03
N TYR A 170 -7.20 8.79 -14.92
CA TYR A 170 -7.46 7.85 -16.00
C TYR A 170 -8.94 7.87 -16.45
N HIS A 171 -9.88 7.81 -15.49
CA HIS A 171 -11.32 7.90 -15.78
C HIS A 171 -11.73 9.26 -16.38
N GLY A 172 -11.16 10.35 -15.86
CA GLY A 172 -11.41 11.71 -16.36
C GLY A 172 -10.92 11.91 -17.80
N SER A 173 -9.74 11.39 -18.12
CA SER A 173 -9.15 11.47 -19.47
C SER A 173 -9.92 10.64 -20.51
N SER A 174 -10.51 9.52 -20.08
CA SER A 174 -11.32 8.62 -20.93
C SER A 174 -12.71 9.21 -21.27
N SER A 175 -13.28 10.00 -20.35
CA SER A 175 -14.60 10.62 -20.51
C SER A 175 -14.64 11.75 -21.56
N SER A 176 -13.49 12.28 -21.98
CA SER A 176 -13.41 13.35 -22.99
C SER A 176 -13.37 12.84 -24.43
N LYS A 177 -13.27 11.52 -24.68
CA LYS A 177 -13.14 10.96 -26.04
C LYS A 177 -14.34 10.21 -26.59
N ASN A 178 -15.35 9.81 -25.79
CA ASN A 178 -16.60 9.25 -26.32
C ASN A 178 -17.72 9.30 -25.26
N LYS A 179 -18.67 10.24 -25.40
CA LYS A 179 -19.82 10.45 -24.49
C LYS A 179 -20.93 9.38 -24.55
N HIS A 180 -20.69 8.21 -25.17
CA HIS A 180 -21.76 7.28 -25.53
C HIS A 180 -21.66 5.84 -25.03
N SER A 181 -20.76 5.52 -24.10
CA SER A 181 -20.81 4.22 -23.42
C SER A 181 -20.60 4.36 -21.91
N GLU A 182 -21.61 3.95 -21.14
CA GLU A 182 -21.51 3.59 -19.72
C GLU A 182 -20.62 2.33 -19.57
N LYS A 183 -19.35 2.42 -19.97
CA LYS A 183 -18.38 1.34 -19.74
C LYS A 183 -17.96 1.38 -18.28
N ALA A 184 -17.98 0.21 -17.64
CA ALA A 184 -17.58 0.03 -16.26
C ALA A 184 -16.19 0.65 -16.01
N PRO A 185 -15.89 1.15 -14.79
CA PRO A 185 -14.59 1.68 -14.49
C PRO A 185 -13.53 0.60 -14.78
N PRO A 186 -12.51 0.90 -15.60
CA PRO A 186 -11.56 -0.08 -16.09
C PRO A 186 -10.76 -0.77 -14.99
N PHE A 187 -10.68 -0.17 -13.80
CA PHE A 187 -9.96 -0.73 -12.66
C PHE A 187 -10.89 -1.24 -11.55
N GLN A 188 -10.50 -2.36 -10.94
CA GLN A 188 -11.07 -2.88 -9.71
C GLN A 188 -9.97 -3.13 -8.68
N MET A 189 -10.30 -2.93 -7.40
CA MET A 189 -9.39 -3.14 -6.27
C MET A 189 -9.98 -4.13 -5.28
N ARG A 190 -9.18 -5.10 -4.84
CA ARG A 190 -9.57 -6.10 -3.85
C ARG A 190 -8.46 -6.35 -2.84
N PHE A 191 -8.79 -6.33 -1.55
CA PHE A 191 -7.91 -6.88 -0.52
C PHE A 191 -8.03 -8.40 -0.48
N VAL A 192 -6.88 -9.08 -0.44
CA VAL A 192 -6.76 -10.53 -0.47
C VAL A 192 -6.38 -11.10 0.89
N ASN A 193 -5.80 -10.28 1.76
CA ASN A 193 -5.41 -10.69 3.10
C ASN A 193 -5.43 -9.50 4.08
N TYR A 194 -5.69 -9.81 5.35
CA TYR A 194 -5.57 -8.89 6.48
C TYR A 194 -5.07 -9.64 7.70
N SER A 195 -4.16 -9.03 8.46
CA SER A 195 -3.67 -9.57 9.72
C SER A 195 -3.23 -8.46 10.66
N GLN A 196 -3.05 -8.80 11.92
CA GLN A 196 -2.48 -7.94 12.95
C GLN A 196 -1.28 -8.66 13.56
N SER A 197 -0.23 -7.93 13.95
CA SER A 197 0.95 -8.52 14.60
C SER A 197 0.59 -9.33 15.84
N ASN A 198 -0.43 -8.89 16.57
CA ASN A 198 -0.99 -9.55 17.74
C ASN A 198 -2.43 -9.05 18.00
N LYS A 199 -3.19 -9.81 18.78
CA LYS A 199 -4.52 -9.40 19.24
C LYS A 199 -4.39 -8.59 20.52
N VAL A 200 -4.44 -7.26 20.41
CA VAL A 200 -4.43 -6.35 21.55
C VAL A 200 -5.70 -6.52 22.39
N THR A 201 -5.52 -6.77 23.70
CA THR A 201 -6.64 -6.89 24.66
C THR A 201 -6.52 -5.93 25.85
N ASN A 202 -5.47 -5.12 25.91
CA ASN A 202 -5.34 -4.05 26.91
C ASN A 202 -4.54 -2.86 26.37
N PHE A 203 -4.64 -1.72 27.05
CA PHE A 203 -4.07 -0.44 26.58
C PHE A 203 -2.55 -0.29 26.71
N ASN A 204 -1.88 -1.23 27.39
CA ASN A 204 -0.41 -1.21 27.50
C ASN A 204 0.27 -2.00 26.38
N GLU A 205 -0.50 -2.74 25.59
CA GLU A 205 -0.03 -3.46 24.41
C GLU A 205 0.01 -2.53 23.19
N TYR A 206 0.62 -3.05 22.12
CA TYR A 206 0.70 -2.40 20.83
C TYR A 206 0.50 -3.43 19.72
N SER A 207 0.13 -2.99 18.53
CA SER A 207 0.01 -3.83 17.34
C SER A 207 0.21 -3.01 16.07
N VAL A 208 0.69 -3.67 15.02
CA VAL A 208 0.69 -3.17 13.65
C VAL A 208 -0.23 -4.04 12.80
N SER A 209 -1.06 -3.40 11.99
CA SER A 209 -1.94 -4.07 11.03
C SER A 209 -1.30 -4.18 9.65
N TYR A 210 -1.54 -5.30 8.97
CA TYR A 210 -1.05 -5.58 7.63
C TYR A 210 -2.21 -5.94 6.71
N ALA A 211 -2.24 -5.36 5.51
CA ALA A 211 -3.21 -5.71 4.48
C ALA A 211 -2.51 -5.89 3.13
N ALA A 212 -2.95 -6.88 2.36
CA ALA A 212 -2.49 -7.09 0.99
C ALA A 212 -3.65 -6.89 0.03
N GLY A 213 -3.47 -6.07 -1.00
CA GLY A 213 -4.49 -5.80 -2.01
C GLY A 213 -3.93 -5.74 -3.42
N ILE A 214 -4.82 -5.97 -4.39
CA ILE A 214 -4.50 -5.99 -5.82
C ILE A 214 -5.44 -5.05 -6.56
N LEU A 215 -4.85 -4.13 -7.32
CA LEU A 215 -5.53 -3.33 -8.34
C LEU A 215 -5.34 -4.05 -9.68
N TYR A 216 -6.41 -4.29 -10.41
CA TYR A 216 -6.35 -4.95 -11.71
C TYR A 216 -7.32 -4.29 -12.69
N GLN A 217 -6.97 -4.35 -13.97
CA GLN A 217 -7.84 -3.90 -15.04
C GLN A 217 -8.82 -5.02 -15.40
N THR A 218 -10.10 -4.70 -15.54
CA THR A 218 -11.08 -5.65 -16.07
C THR A 218 -11.03 -5.62 -17.59
N GLN A 219 -10.85 -6.79 -18.20
CA GLN A 219 -11.04 -6.95 -19.64
C GLN A 219 -12.54 -7.00 -19.95
N GLU A 220 -12.93 -6.38 -21.07
CA GLU A 220 -14.26 -6.53 -21.67
C GLU A 220 -14.46 -7.91 -22.28
#